data_AF-A0A3S3NND9-F1
#
_entry.id   AF-A0A3S3NND9-F1
#
_cell.length_a   1.000
_cell.length_b   1.000
_cell.length_c   1.000
_cell.angle_alpha   90.00
_cell.angle_beta   90.00
_cell.angle_gamma   90.00
#
_symmetry.space_group_name_H-M   'P 1'
#
loop_
_entity.id
_entity.type
_entity.pdbx_description
1 polymer ?
#
loop_
_entity_poly.entity_id
_entity_poly.type
_entity_poly.pdbx_seq_one_letter_code
_entity_poly.pdbx_strand_id
1 'polypeptide(L)'
;VPDATGPYDELNFIWKQFKRNGYKTALIEDDPHFTLFNYNAKGFTRKPTDWYPRPYWIHIYNEDKLKRSGYCYNKEPRIEILLNQAKQFISKMGDNPYFLFNFLIEVTHNDFNYAQLVDSHYANFIKVLKRKLKKSVFILMGDHGMRFGKILETFSGRVEERMPLFAIHLPSSLTRKYPHLKKYLRLNEARLISWFDVHQVMVDIAN
;
A
#
# COMPACT_ATOMS: atom_id res chain seq x y z
N VAL A 1 16.10 -21.26 -0.97
CA VAL A 1 15.33 -20.06 -1.38
C VAL A 1 13.95 -20.55 -1.76
N PRO A 2 12.85 -19.96 -1.23
CA PRO A 2 11.51 -20.35 -1.64
C PRO A 2 11.35 -20.23 -3.16
N ASP A 3 10.50 -21.07 -3.77
CA ASP A 3 10.14 -20.94 -5.19
C ASP A 3 9.65 -19.50 -5.46
N ALA A 4 10.36 -18.79 -6.33
CA ALA A 4 10.04 -17.42 -6.69
C ALA A 4 8.64 -17.29 -7.30
N THR A 5 8.05 -18.39 -7.80
CA THR A 5 6.72 -18.44 -8.40
C THR A 5 5.61 -18.80 -7.41
N GLY A 6 5.95 -19.07 -6.13
CA GLY A 6 4.98 -19.41 -5.09
C GLY A 6 4.35 -20.80 -5.24
N PRO A 7 3.24 -21.08 -4.53
CA PRO A 7 2.48 -20.14 -3.72
C PRO A 7 3.23 -19.71 -2.44
N TYR A 8 2.93 -18.51 -1.94
CA TYR A 8 3.64 -17.87 -0.83
C TYR A 8 3.00 -18.10 0.54
N ASP A 9 2.12 -19.09 0.63
CA ASP A 9 1.38 -19.44 1.84
C ASP A 9 2.26 -19.70 3.06
N GLU A 10 3.44 -20.28 2.87
CA GLU A 10 4.36 -20.67 3.96
C GLU A 10 5.34 -19.54 4.35
N LEU A 11 5.37 -18.43 3.61
CA LEU A 11 6.26 -17.30 3.92
C LEU A 11 5.76 -16.49 5.12
N ASN A 12 6.68 -16.06 5.97
CA ASN A 12 6.38 -15.28 7.16
C ASN A 12 6.26 -13.78 6.87
N PHE A 13 5.26 -13.41 6.06
CA PHE A 13 4.95 -12.01 5.80
C PHE A 13 4.55 -11.25 7.07
N ILE A 14 4.83 -9.95 7.09
CA ILE A 14 4.66 -9.07 8.26
C ILE A 14 3.24 -9.07 8.83
N TRP A 15 2.21 -9.20 7.99
CA TRP A 15 0.82 -9.28 8.45
C TRP A 15 0.57 -10.51 9.33
N LYS A 16 1.32 -11.62 9.16
CA LYS A 16 1.22 -12.78 10.06
C LYS A 16 1.69 -12.43 11.47
N GLN A 17 2.70 -11.56 11.62
CA GLN A 17 3.16 -11.09 12.94
C GLN A 17 2.11 -10.19 13.59
N PHE A 18 1.58 -9.20 12.85
CA PHE A 18 0.46 -8.39 13.32
C PHE A 18 -0.73 -9.25 13.77
N LYS A 19 -1.09 -10.27 12.99
CA LYS A 19 -2.18 -11.20 13.32
C LYS A 19 -1.91 -11.98 14.61
N ARG A 20 -0.68 -12.48 14.81
CA ARG A 20 -0.29 -13.15 16.08
C ARG A 20 -0.43 -12.23 17.29
N ASN A 21 -0.20 -10.94 17.11
CA ASN A 21 -0.32 -9.93 18.16
C ASN A 21 -1.73 -9.33 18.27
N GLY A 22 -2.74 -10.00 17.72
CA GLY A 22 -4.16 -9.67 17.90
C GLY A 22 -4.73 -8.65 16.91
N TYR A 23 -3.95 -8.20 15.92
CA TYR A 23 -4.43 -7.26 14.91
C TYR A 23 -5.30 -7.98 13.87
N LYS A 24 -6.34 -7.30 13.40
CA LYS A 24 -7.02 -7.69 12.16
C LYS A 24 -6.23 -7.21 10.96
N THR A 25 -6.13 -8.04 9.93
CA THR A 25 -5.25 -7.80 8.78
C THR A 25 -6.04 -7.61 7.50
N ALA A 26 -5.59 -6.68 6.65
CA ALA A 26 -6.17 -6.45 5.34
C ALA A 26 -5.09 -6.26 4.27
N LEU A 27 -5.32 -6.86 3.11
CA LEU A 27 -4.56 -6.64 1.88
C LEU A 27 -5.57 -6.29 0.78
N ILE A 28 -5.43 -5.12 0.16
CA ILE A 28 -6.37 -4.59 -0.83
C ILE A 28 -5.57 -4.02 -2.00
N GLU A 29 -5.77 -4.57 -3.20
CA GLU A 29 -5.04 -4.27 -4.42
C GLU A 29 -6.05 -4.11 -5.57
N ASP A 30 -5.92 -3.06 -6.40
CA ASP A 30 -6.92 -2.68 -7.42
C ASP A 30 -6.73 -3.38 -8.79
N ASP A 31 -5.53 -3.85 -9.12
CA ASP A 31 -5.27 -4.59 -10.36
C ASP A 31 -4.98 -6.08 -10.08
N PRO A 32 -5.93 -7.01 -10.37
CA PRO A 32 -5.76 -8.43 -10.07
C PRO A 32 -4.70 -9.15 -10.94
N HIS A 33 -4.20 -8.54 -12.01
CA HIS A 33 -3.17 -9.09 -12.89
C HIS A 33 -1.76 -8.64 -12.47
N PHE A 34 -1.63 -7.41 -11.98
CA PHE A 34 -0.36 -6.79 -11.59
C PHE A 34 -0.14 -6.69 -10.07
N THR A 35 -0.97 -7.33 -9.25
CA THR A 35 -0.77 -7.41 -7.79
C THR A 35 0.64 -7.87 -7.41
N LEU A 36 1.08 -7.45 -6.22
CA LEU A 36 2.42 -7.73 -5.66
C LEU A 36 2.76 -9.21 -5.61
N PHE A 37 1.74 -10.07 -5.47
CA PHE A 37 1.93 -11.50 -5.23
C PHE A 37 1.42 -12.40 -6.37
N ASN A 38 0.71 -11.86 -7.38
CA ASN A 38 0.27 -12.66 -8.53
C ASN A 38 0.91 -12.27 -9.86
N TYR A 39 1.62 -11.14 -9.95
CA TYR A 39 2.37 -10.82 -11.17
C TYR A 39 3.53 -11.80 -11.36
N ASN A 40 3.49 -12.61 -12.42
CA ASN A 40 4.43 -13.71 -12.70
C ASN A 40 4.56 -14.73 -11.54
N ALA A 41 3.52 -14.88 -10.73
CA ALA A 41 3.52 -15.74 -9.55
C ALA A 41 2.14 -16.33 -9.27
N LYS A 42 2.10 -17.43 -8.52
CA LYS A 42 0.87 -18.13 -8.11
C LYS A 42 0.14 -17.41 -6.97
N GLY A 43 0.80 -16.49 -6.27
CA GLY A 43 0.24 -15.80 -5.11
C GLY A 43 -0.05 -16.73 -3.96
N PHE A 44 -1.32 -16.78 -3.52
CA PHE A 44 -1.73 -17.52 -2.34
C PHE A 44 -2.84 -18.51 -2.67
N THR A 45 -2.71 -19.73 -2.17
CA THR A 45 -3.78 -20.75 -2.21
C THR A 45 -4.82 -20.50 -1.13
N ARG A 46 -4.40 -20.00 0.04
CA ARG A 46 -5.29 -19.60 1.14
C ARG A 46 -5.33 -18.07 1.25
N LYS A 47 -6.45 -17.54 1.74
CA LYS A 47 -6.60 -16.11 1.99
C LYS A 47 -5.48 -15.60 2.93
N PRO A 48 -4.62 -14.64 2.51
CA PRO A 48 -3.42 -14.27 3.28
C PRO A 48 -3.72 -13.39 4.51
N THR A 49 -4.84 -12.67 4.50
CA THR A 49 -5.26 -11.70 5.53
C THR A 49 -6.73 -11.88 5.90
N ASP A 50 -7.21 -11.23 6.97
CA ASP A 50 -8.61 -11.32 7.42
C ASP A 50 -9.58 -10.58 6.47
N TRP A 51 -9.11 -9.58 5.72
CA TRP A 51 -9.84 -8.90 4.64
C TRP A 51 -9.00 -8.90 3.36
N TYR A 52 -9.46 -9.63 2.35
CA TYR A 52 -8.77 -9.79 1.06
C TYR A 52 -9.82 -9.76 -0.05
N PRO A 53 -10.16 -8.58 -0.59
CA PRO A 53 -11.26 -8.41 -1.53
C PRO A 53 -10.84 -8.74 -2.97
N ARG A 54 -9.72 -9.43 -3.18
CA ARG A 54 -9.23 -9.82 -4.51
C ARG A 54 -10.30 -10.49 -5.39
N PRO A 55 -11.19 -11.37 -4.90
CA PRO A 55 -12.26 -11.92 -5.74
C PRO A 55 -13.17 -10.85 -6.37
N TYR A 56 -13.44 -9.76 -5.64
CA TYR A 56 -14.17 -8.61 -6.19
C TYR A 56 -13.39 -7.94 -7.33
N TRP A 57 -12.08 -7.70 -7.14
CA TRP A 57 -11.23 -7.11 -8.16
C TRP A 57 -11.08 -7.98 -9.42
N ILE A 58 -11.04 -9.31 -9.28
CA ILE A 58 -11.09 -10.25 -10.41
C ILE A 58 -12.40 -10.09 -11.19
N HIS A 59 -13.53 -10.02 -10.48
CA HIS A 59 -14.83 -9.91 -11.11
C HIS A 59 -14.96 -8.62 -11.92
N ILE A 60 -14.64 -7.45 -11.34
CA ILE A 60 -14.74 -6.18 -12.06
C ILE A 60 -13.76 -6.12 -13.25
N TYR A 61 -12.55 -6.67 -13.11
CA TYR A 61 -11.57 -6.71 -14.19
C TYR A 61 -12.05 -7.55 -15.38
N ASN A 62 -12.68 -8.69 -15.11
CA ASN A 62 -13.25 -9.54 -16.14
C ASN A 62 -14.46 -8.90 -16.83
N GLU A 63 -15.30 -8.16 -16.10
CA GLU A 63 -16.38 -7.38 -16.70
C GLU A 63 -15.86 -6.19 -17.55
N ASP A 64 -14.90 -5.44 -17.03
CA ASP A 64 -14.40 -4.22 -17.69
C ASP A 64 -13.56 -4.51 -18.91
N LYS A 65 -12.87 -5.67 -18.96
CA LYS A 65 -12.23 -6.16 -20.20
C LYS A 65 -13.19 -6.15 -21.39
N LEU A 66 -14.47 -6.39 -21.14
CA LEU A 66 -15.51 -6.38 -22.17
C LEU A 66 -16.00 -4.96 -22.48
N LYS A 67 -15.95 -4.05 -21.50
CA LYS A 67 -16.50 -2.68 -21.57
C LYS A 67 -15.48 -1.59 -21.94
N ARG A 68 -14.17 -1.88 -21.88
CA ARG A 68 -13.03 -0.97 -22.15
C ARG A 68 -13.08 0.37 -21.38
N SER A 69 -13.54 0.35 -20.13
CA SER A 69 -13.78 1.57 -19.35
C SER A 69 -12.53 2.09 -18.62
N GLY A 70 -11.53 2.63 -19.35
CA GLY A 70 -10.41 3.42 -18.80
C GLY A 70 -10.00 3.09 -17.35
N TYR A 71 -10.02 4.10 -16.46
CA TYR A 71 -9.78 3.98 -15.00
C TYR A 71 -11.06 3.95 -14.15
N CYS A 72 -12.20 3.59 -14.75
CA CYS A 72 -13.52 3.63 -14.10
C CYS A 72 -14.26 2.30 -14.24
N TYR A 73 -14.95 1.87 -13.19
CA TYR A 73 -15.90 0.76 -13.22
C TYR A 73 -17.32 1.31 -13.04
N ASN A 74 -18.23 1.06 -13.99
CA ASN A 74 -19.62 1.55 -13.94
C ASN A 74 -19.76 3.06 -13.58
N LYS A 75 -18.93 3.92 -14.18
CA LYS A 75 -18.85 5.38 -13.94
C LYS A 75 -18.25 5.79 -12.58
N GLU A 76 -17.78 4.86 -11.77
CA GLU A 76 -17.02 5.15 -10.53
C GLU A 76 -15.51 4.99 -10.78
N PRO A 77 -14.66 5.95 -10.42
CA PRO A 77 -13.21 5.78 -10.49
C PRO A 77 -12.75 4.59 -9.64
N ARG A 78 -11.91 3.69 -10.18
CA ARG A 78 -11.47 2.49 -9.44
C ARG A 78 -10.68 2.83 -8.18
N ILE A 79 -9.96 3.95 -8.18
CA ILE A 79 -9.32 4.49 -6.97
C ILE A 79 -10.32 4.79 -5.85
N GLU A 80 -11.51 5.31 -6.16
CA GLU A 80 -12.54 5.55 -5.12
C GLU A 80 -13.06 4.22 -4.57
N ILE A 81 -13.26 3.20 -5.41
CA ILE A 81 -13.62 1.85 -4.97
C ILE A 81 -12.56 1.28 -4.01
N LEU A 82 -11.28 1.42 -4.37
CA LEU A 82 -10.13 0.98 -3.56
C LEU A 82 -10.13 1.67 -2.18
N LEU A 83 -10.21 3.00 -2.15
CA LEU A 83 -10.22 3.80 -0.93
C LEU A 83 -11.50 3.59 -0.12
N ASN A 84 -12.63 3.30 -0.76
CA ASN A 84 -13.90 2.95 -0.12
C ASN A 84 -13.79 1.59 0.61
N GLN A 85 -13.17 0.58 0.01
CA GLN A 85 -12.91 -0.71 0.68
C GLN A 85 -12.00 -0.53 1.91
N ALA A 86 -10.96 0.29 1.79
CA ALA A 86 -10.10 0.65 2.92
C ALA A 86 -10.88 1.38 4.04
N LYS A 87 -11.71 2.38 3.70
CA LYS A 87 -12.59 3.09 4.66
C LYS A 87 -13.56 2.12 5.36
N GLN A 88 -14.17 1.19 4.63
CA GLN A 88 -15.09 0.20 5.21
C GLN A 88 -14.37 -0.72 6.20
N PHE A 89 -13.18 -1.21 5.86
CA PHE A 89 -12.37 -2.01 6.77
C PHE A 89 -12.03 -1.22 8.05
N ILE A 90 -11.47 -0.01 7.92
CA ILE A 90 -11.10 0.85 9.05
C ILE A 90 -12.31 1.18 9.93
N SER A 91 -13.46 1.46 9.33
CA SER A 91 -14.71 1.72 10.06
C SER A 91 -15.14 0.51 10.88
N LYS A 92 -15.15 -0.68 10.27
CA LYS A 92 -15.52 -1.94 10.91
C LYS A 92 -14.60 -2.32 12.07
N MET A 93 -13.31 -1.92 12.02
CA MET A 93 -12.39 -2.18 13.12
C MET A 93 -12.73 -1.37 14.38
N GLY A 94 -13.37 -0.20 14.25
CA GLY A 94 -13.64 0.65 15.40
C GLY A 94 -12.34 1.03 16.11
N ASP A 95 -12.20 0.66 17.37
CA ASP A 95 -10.98 0.87 18.16
C ASP A 95 -10.10 -0.39 18.27
N ASN A 96 -10.47 -1.49 17.61
CA ASN A 96 -9.64 -2.69 17.55
C ASN A 96 -8.35 -2.43 16.74
N PRO A 97 -7.21 -3.04 17.13
CA PRO A 97 -5.96 -2.91 16.40
C PRO A 97 -6.06 -3.58 15.02
N TYR A 98 -5.47 -2.93 14.00
CA TYR A 98 -5.47 -3.46 12.65
C TYR A 98 -4.21 -3.09 11.87
N PHE A 99 -3.86 -3.97 10.92
CA PHE A 99 -2.86 -3.75 9.89
C PHE A 99 -3.57 -3.73 8.54
N LEU A 100 -3.43 -2.64 7.80
CA LEU A 100 -4.02 -2.48 6.47
C LEU A 100 -2.91 -2.16 5.48
N PHE A 101 -2.74 -3.02 4.48
CA PHE A 101 -1.92 -2.73 3.32
C PHE A 101 -2.86 -2.51 2.12
N ASN A 102 -2.95 -1.24 1.69
CA ASN A 102 -3.75 -0.83 0.55
C ASN A 102 -2.79 -0.37 -0.56
N PHE A 103 -2.83 -1.04 -1.70
CA PHE A 103 -1.85 -0.89 -2.76
C PHE A 103 -2.57 -0.51 -4.06
N LEU A 104 -2.30 0.71 -4.54
CA LEU A 104 -2.80 1.21 -5.81
C LEU A 104 -1.79 0.87 -6.92
N ILE A 105 -2.28 0.31 -8.01
CA ILE A 105 -1.49 -0.18 -9.13
C ILE A 105 -1.89 0.60 -10.39
N GLU A 106 -3.16 0.54 -10.78
CA GLU A 106 -3.57 0.74 -12.18
C GLU A 106 -3.20 2.13 -12.73
N VAL A 107 -3.61 3.19 -12.03
CA VAL A 107 -3.53 4.58 -12.54
C VAL A 107 -2.07 5.04 -12.68
N THR A 108 -1.19 4.61 -11.78
CA THR A 108 0.18 5.13 -11.69
C THR A 108 1.24 4.20 -12.29
N HIS A 109 0.88 2.99 -12.73
CA HIS A 109 1.86 1.96 -13.10
C HIS A 109 2.71 2.33 -14.34
N ASN A 110 2.09 2.88 -15.38
CA ASN A 110 2.74 3.04 -16.70
C ASN A 110 3.13 4.47 -17.06
N ASP A 111 2.50 5.47 -16.44
CA ASP A 111 2.79 6.89 -16.68
C ASP A 111 2.77 7.66 -15.35
N PHE A 112 3.91 8.25 -14.98
CA PHE A 112 4.04 8.99 -13.73
C PHE A 112 3.21 10.27 -13.76
N ASN A 113 2.89 10.80 -14.95
CA ASN A 113 2.04 11.98 -15.09
C ASN A 113 0.63 11.69 -14.57
N TYR A 114 0.18 10.43 -14.51
CA TYR A 114 -1.13 10.08 -13.97
C TYR A 114 -1.19 10.10 -12.44
N ALA A 115 -0.06 10.27 -11.74
CA ALA A 115 -0.07 10.53 -10.30
C ALA A 115 -0.92 11.76 -9.93
N GLN A 116 -1.00 12.76 -10.81
CA GLN A 116 -1.87 13.93 -10.58
C GLN A 116 -3.37 13.56 -10.51
N LEU A 117 -3.78 12.48 -11.17
CA LEU A 117 -5.18 12.02 -11.18
C LEU A 117 -5.59 11.42 -9.83
N VAL A 118 -4.62 10.98 -9.01
CA VAL A 118 -4.88 10.28 -7.75
C VAL A 118 -4.67 11.16 -6.51
N ASP A 119 -3.98 12.28 -6.66
CA ASP A 119 -3.60 13.18 -5.57
C ASP A 119 -4.80 13.62 -4.71
N SER A 120 -5.84 14.18 -5.35
CA SER A 120 -7.02 14.67 -4.64
C SER A 120 -7.81 13.57 -3.92
N HIS A 121 -7.83 12.35 -4.48
CA HIS A 121 -8.49 11.19 -3.87
C HIS A 121 -7.78 10.77 -2.58
N TYR A 122 -6.45 10.69 -2.59
CA TYR A 122 -5.67 10.41 -1.38
C TYR A 122 -5.73 11.54 -0.36
N ALA A 123 -5.65 12.80 -0.79
CA ALA A 123 -5.79 13.94 0.10
C ALA A 123 -7.13 13.91 0.86
N ASN A 124 -8.22 13.62 0.15
CA ASN A 124 -9.54 13.46 0.74
C ASN A 124 -9.63 12.24 1.68
N PHE A 125 -9.06 11.11 1.28
CA PHE A 125 -9.00 9.90 2.13
C PHE A 125 -8.27 10.17 3.45
N ILE A 126 -7.08 10.78 3.40
CA ILE A 126 -6.29 11.14 4.57
C ILE A 126 -7.06 12.13 5.46
N LYS A 127 -7.73 13.13 4.85
CA LYS A 127 -8.56 14.10 5.57
C LYS A 127 -9.70 13.43 6.34
N VAL A 128 -10.39 12.46 5.73
CA VAL A 128 -11.45 11.67 6.39
C VAL A 128 -10.87 10.82 7.53
N LEU A 129 -9.66 10.29 7.39
CA LEU A 129 -9.00 9.48 8.41
C LEU A 129 -8.35 10.28 9.55
N LYS A 130 -8.38 11.62 9.52
CA LYS A 130 -7.71 12.50 10.51
C LYS A 130 -7.90 12.08 11.96
N ARG A 131 -9.11 11.64 12.35
CA ARG A 131 -9.37 11.14 13.73
C ARG A 131 -8.71 9.80 14.02
N LYS A 132 -8.71 8.87 13.08
CA LYS A 132 -8.06 7.55 13.21
C LYS A 132 -6.54 7.70 13.26
N LEU A 133 -5.97 8.59 12.44
CA LEU A 133 -4.53 8.91 12.40
C LEU A 133 -3.98 9.45 13.73
N LYS A 134 -4.81 9.94 14.66
CA LYS A 134 -4.35 10.31 16.01
C LYS A 134 -3.84 9.12 16.84
N LYS A 135 -4.21 7.89 16.46
CA LYS A 135 -3.85 6.64 17.14
C LYS A 135 -3.14 5.63 16.23
N SER A 136 -2.90 5.98 14.97
CA SER A 136 -2.34 5.07 13.96
C SER A 136 -1.02 5.60 13.44
N VAL A 137 -0.07 4.68 13.23
CA VAL A 137 1.02 4.92 12.27
C VAL A 137 0.42 4.83 10.87
N PHE A 138 0.77 5.77 9.99
CA PHE A 138 0.32 5.78 8.60
C PHE A 138 1.50 6.00 7.69
N ILE A 139 1.65 5.15 6.67
CA ILE A 139 2.72 5.21 5.69
C ILE A 139 2.06 5.36 4.32
N LEU A 140 2.51 6.35 3.55
CA LEU A 140 2.22 6.50 2.13
C LEU A 140 3.53 6.30 1.38
N MET A 141 3.58 5.29 0.51
CA MET A 141 4.80 4.92 -0.19
C MET A 141 4.52 4.38 -1.60
N GLY A 142 5.48 4.55 -2.50
CA GLY A 142 5.58 3.77 -3.74
C GLY A 142 6.56 2.61 -3.58
N ASP A 143 6.36 1.50 -4.26
CA ASP A 143 7.28 0.35 -4.25
C ASP A 143 8.52 0.58 -5.14
N HIS A 144 8.37 1.37 -6.21
CA HIS A 144 9.43 1.82 -7.10
C HIS A 144 9.09 3.19 -7.74
N GLY A 145 10.10 3.89 -8.26
CA GLY A 145 9.87 5.04 -9.16
C GLY A 145 9.49 4.59 -10.58
N MET A 146 9.44 5.49 -11.55
CA MET A 146 9.14 5.11 -12.94
C MET A 146 10.18 4.13 -13.49
N ARG A 147 9.75 2.99 -14.05
CA ARG A 147 10.63 1.93 -14.60
C ARG A 147 10.62 1.81 -16.12
N PHE A 148 9.89 2.67 -16.82
CA PHE A 148 9.76 2.63 -18.27
C PHE A 148 9.72 4.03 -18.91
N GLY A 149 9.89 4.08 -20.23
CA GLY A 149 9.75 5.32 -21.01
C GLY A 149 11.05 6.14 -21.14
N LYS A 150 11.01 7.15 -22.01
CA LYS A 150 12.17 7.99 -22.38
C LYS A 150 12.77 8.77 -21.21
N ILE A 151 12.02 8.96 -20.12
CA ILE A 151 12.53 9.66 -18.93
C ILE A 151 13.78 8.97 -18.36
N LEU A 152 13.88 7.64 -18.49
CA LEU A 152 15.03 6.86 -18.04
C LEU A 152 16.32 7.10 -18.83
N GLU A 153 16.24 7.73 -20.00
CA GLU A 153 17.41 8.16 -20.77
C GLU A 153 18.08 9.41 -20.15
N THR A 154 17.40 10.08 -19.22
CA THR A 154 17.91 11.25 -18.51
C THR A 154 18.54 10.86 -17.17
N PHE A 155 19.53 11.63 -16.70
CA PHE A 155 20.11 11.45 -15.37
C PHE A 155 19.03 11.54 -14.27
N SER A 156 18.15 12.55 -14.34
CA SER A 156 17.08 12.74 -13.36
C SER A 156 16.14 11.54 -13.31
N GLY A 157 15.73 10.99 -14.45
CA GLY A 157 14.87 9.80 -14.47
C GLY A 157 15.50 8.58 -13.82
N ARG A 158 16.83 8.40 -13.94
CA ARG A 158 17.56 7.32 -13.26
C ARG A 158 17.63 7.52 -11.74
N VAL A 159 17.63 8.77 -11.28
CA VAL A 159 17.51 9.09 -9.85
C VAL A 159 16.09 8.81 -9.37
N GLU A 160 15.08 9.36 -10.05
CA GLU A 160 13.66 9.21 -9.71
C GLU A 160 13.19 7.74 -9.70
N GLU A 161 13.68 6.90 -10.62
CA GLU A 161 13.43 5.45 -10.64
C GLU A 161 13.70 4.79 -9.27
N ARG A 162 14.74 5.26 -8.56
CA ARG A 162 15.24 4.72 -7.29
C ARG A 162 14.73 5.49 -6.07
N MET A 163 13.92 6.52 -6.28
CA MET A 163 13.47 7.46 -5.24
C MET A 163 11.92 7.51 -5.18
N PRO A 164 11.24 6.37 -4.94
CA PRO A 164 9.80 6.42 -4.70
C PRO A 164 9.49 7.26 -3.46
N LEU A 165 8.30 7.88 -3.45
CA LEU A 165 7.79 8.57 -2.28
C LEU A 165 7.82 7.64 -1.06
N PHE A 166 8.27 8.16 0.08
CA PHE A 166 8.05 7.55 1.39
C PHE A 166 7.70 8.65 2.39
N ALA A 167 6.47 8.64 2.88
CA ALA A 167 5.98 9.55 3.91
C ALA A 167 5.39 8.76 5.07
N ILE A 168 5.73 9.14 6.30
CA ILE A 168 5.27 8.47 7.52
C ILE A 168 4.72 9.48 8.52
N HIS A 169 3.53 9.18 9.04
CA HIS A 169 2.89 9.89 10.15
C HIS A 169 2.89 9.01 11.39
N LEU A 170 3.34 9.57 12.51
CA LEU A 170 3.30 8.94 13.82
C LEU A 170 2.27 9.63 14.73
N PRO A 171 1.49 8.89 15.53
CA PRO A 171 0.57 9.50 16.48
C PRO A 171 1.36 10.26 17.56
N SER A 172 0.85 11.42 17.99
CA SER A 172 1.57 12.27 18.95
C SER A 172 1.80 11.61 20.31
N SER A 173 0.95 10.65 20.71
CA SER A 173 1.18 9.84 21.89
C SER A 173 2.47 9.01 21.79
N LEU A 174 2.74 8.43 20.62
CA LEU A 174 3.93 7.62 20.37
C LEU A 174 5.19 8.48 20.39
N THR A 175 5.18 9.64 19.75
CA THR A 175 6.34 10.55 19.73
C THR A 175 6.58 11.26 21.07
N ARG A 176 5.55 11.42 21.92
CA ARG A 176 5.75 11.85 23.31
C ARG A 176 6.37 10.76 24.17
N LYS A 177 5.94 9.50 24.00
CA LYS A 177 6.50 8.35 24.73
C LYS A 177 7.93 8.05 24.29
N TYR A 178 8.23 8.20 22.99
CA TYR A 178 9.54 7.95 22.39
C TYR A 178 10.01 9.17 21.58
N PRO A 179 10.55 10.22 22.25
CA PRO A 179 10.96 11.46 21.58
C PRO A 179 12.04 11.28 20.52
N HIS A 180 12.87 10.22 20.64
CA HIS A 180 13.90 9.89 19.67
C HIS A 180 13.34 9.58 18.28
N LEU A 181 12.11 9.04 18.17
CA LEU A 181 11.48 8.74 16.87
C LEU A 181 11.36 10.01 16.01
N LYS A 182 10.94 11.13 16.59
CA LYS A 182 10.84 12.41 15.86
C LYS A 182 12.21 12.91 15.41
N LYS A 183 13.24 12.72 16.24
CA LYS A 183 14.63 13.09 15.90
C LYS A 183 15.13 12.27 14.70
N TYR A 184 14.97 10.94 14.74
CA TYR A 184 15.48 10.07 13.68
C TYR A 184 14.69 10.18 12.38
N LEU A 185 13.36 10.36 12.44
CA LEU A 185 12.58 10.64 11.23
C LEU A 185 13.07 11.90 10.52
N ARG A 186 13.31 12.99 11.26
CA ARG A 186 13.88 14.23 10.69
C ARG A 186 15.28 14.05 10.11
N LEU A 187 16.14 13.29 10.80
CA LEU A 187 17.48 13.01 10.30
C LEU A 187 17.44 12.17 9.01
N ASN A 188 16.43 11.31 8.85
CA ASN A 188 16.30 10.43 7.70
C ASN A 188 15.63 11.11 6.49
N GLU A 189 15.08 12.32 6.61
CA GLU A 189 14.55 13.10 5.47
C GLU A 189 15.61 13.34 4.39
N ALA A 190 16.90 13.34 4.75
CA ALA A 190 18.03 13.53 3.83
C ALA A 190 18.97 12.32 3.77
N ARG A 191 18.50 11.12 4.11
CA ARG A 191 19.30 9.88 4.08
C ARG A 191 18.66 8.83 3.20
N LEU A 192 19.52 8.04 2.55
CA LEU A 192 19.06 6.86 1.83
C LEU A 192 18.54 5.83 2.85
N ILE A 193 17.32 5.36 2.61
CA ILE A 193 16.71 4.23 3.32
C ILE A 193 16.40 3.12 2.33
N SER A 194 16.29 1.91 2.84
CA SER A 194 15.95 0.72 2.06
C SER A 194 14.64 0.10 2.54
N TRP A 195 14.09 -0.83 1.76
CA TRP A 195 12.93 -1.60 2.19
C TRP A 195 13.19 -2.48 3.42
N PHE A 196 14.45 -2.77 3.74
CA PHE A 196 14.80 -3.45 5.00
C PHE A 196 14.56 -2.54 6.22
N ASP A 197 14.82 -1.24 6.10
CA ASP A 197 14.54 -0.27 7.17
C ASP A 197 13.03 -0.14 7.40
N VAL A 198 12.26 -0.08 6.32
CA VAL A 198 10.78 -0.03 6.39
C VAL A 198 10.22 -1.32 6.98
N HIS A 199 10.79 -2.47 6.63
CA HIS A 199 10.42 -3.75 7.24
C HIS A 199 10.68 -3.75 8.75
N GLN A 200 11.85 -3.26 9.19
CA GLN A 200 12.17 -3.16 10.61
C GLN A 200 11.19 -2.25 11.36
N VAL A 201 10.80 -1.11 10.78
CA VAL A 201 9.76 -0.24 11.36
C VAL A 201 8.45 -1.00 11.56
N MET A 202 8.02 -1.82 10.59
CA MET A 202 6.80 -2.61 10.75
C MET A 202 6.92 -3.70 11.82
N VAL A 203 8.09 -4.34 11.95
CA VAL A 203 8.38 -5.29 13.02
C VAL A 203 8.29 -4.61 14.39
N ASP A 204 8.86 -3.43 14.53
CA ASP A 204 8.83 -2.64 15.78
C ASP A 204 7.40 -2.20 16.15
N ILE A 205 6.55 -1.90 15.16
CA ILE A 205 5.14 -1.54 15.38
C ILE A 205 4.29 -2.77 15.74
N ALA A 206 4.64 -3.94 15.21
CA ALA A 206 3.89 -5.16 15.48
C ALA A 206 4.07 -5.64 16.93
N ASN A 207 5.21 -5.36 17.57
CA ASN A 207 5.58 -5.77 18.92
C ASN A 207 5.02 -4.83 20.01
#